data_AF-A0A1C0TTX5-F1
#
_entry.id   AF-A0A1C0TTX5-F1
#
_cell.length_a   1.000
_cell.length_b   1.000
_cell.length_c   1.000
_cell.angle_alpha   90.00
_cell.angle_beta   90.00
_cell.angle_gamma   90.00
#
_symmetry.space_group_name_H-M   'P 1'
#
loop_
_entity.id
_entity.type
_entity.pdbx_description
1 polymer ?
#
loop_
_entity_poly.entity_id
_entity_poly.type
_entity_poly.pdbx_seq_one_letter_code
_entity_poly.pdbx_strand_id
1 'polypeptide(L)'
;MNIWIFSAGVLAFLTTVVHIFAGQIDTVRPFLSSNLADVPKATLLACWHMVSIVLLFSAVILSLVGWYATAQYYETVFFIGVLYVLFASVFAFVGGYFFKSKALLKLPQWCLLLPIGVLAICGSQSALFTV
;
A
#
# COMPACT_ATOMS: atom_id res chain seq x y z
N MET A 1 1.10 5.74 22.53
CA MET A 1 0.62 5.16 21.25
C MET A 1 -0.06 6.25 20.43
N ASN A 2 0.35 6.40 19.17
CA ASN A 2 -0.35 7.23 18.20
C ASN A 2 -1.35 6.34 17.45
N ILE A 3 -2.64 6.48 17.78
CA ILE A 3 -3.68 5.57 17.28
C ILE A 3 -3.87 5.65 15.76
N TRP A 4 -3.64 6.82 15.16
CA TRP A 4 -3.75 7.02 13.71
C TRP A 4 -2.67 6.23 12.97
N ILE A 5 -1.41 6.39 13.38
CA ILE A 5 -0.26 5.68 12.77
C ILE A 5 -0.36 4.17 13.04
N PHE A 6 -0.75 3.77 14.25
CA PHE A 6 -0.90 2.36 14.59
C PHE A 6 -1.99 1.69 13.76
N SER A 7 -3.15 2.35 13.59
CA SER A 7 -4.23 1.86 12.72
C SER A 7 -3.77 1.74 11.26
N ALA A 8 -2.97 2.69 10.76
CA ALA A 8 -2.35 2.61 9.45
C ALA A 8 -1.44 1.37 9.32
N GLY A 9 -0.65 1.06 10.36
CA GLY A 9 0.21 -0.13 10.40
C GLY A 9 -0.55 -1.44 10.37
N VAL A 10 -1.61 -1.58 11.17
CA VAL A 10 -2.49 -2.76 11.16
C VAL A 10 -3.14 -2.94 9.78
N LEU A 11 -3.68 -1.86 9.20
CA LEU A 11 -4.31 -1.92 7.89
C LEU A 11 -3.30 -2.24 6.77
N ALA A 12 -2.07 -1.70 6.85
CA ALA A 12 -0.98 -2.04 5.94
C ALA A 12 -0.56 -3.51 6.05
N PHE A 13 -0.54 -4.07 7.26
CA PHE A 13 -0.24 -5.49 7.46
C PHE A 13 -1.32 -6.38 6.81
N LEU A 14 -2.60 -6.09 7.08
CA LEU A 14 -3.71 -6.80 6.45
C LEU A 14 -3.66 -6.69 4.92
N THR A 15 -3.37 -5.50 4.39
CA THR A 15 -3.20 -5.25 2.95
C THR A 15 -2.04 -6.05 2.37
N THR A 16 -0.94 -6.19 3.10
CA THR A 16 0.23 -7.00 2.70
C THR A 16 -0.17 -8.48 2.58
N VAL A 17 -0.90 -9.01 3.57
CA VAL A 17 -1.41 -10.40 3.55
C VAL A 17 -2.34 -10.60 2.35
N VAL A 18 -3.32 -9.71 2.15
CA VAL A 18 -4.23 -9.78 1.01
C VAL A 18 -3.47 -9.71 -0.32
N HIS A 19 -2.52 -8.79 -0.44
CA HIS A 19 -1.67 -8.67 -1.63
C HIS A 19 -0.97 -10.00 -1.92
N ILE A 20 -0.21 -10.55 -0.96
CA ILE A 20 0.59 -11.76 -1.16
C ILE A 20 -0.29 -12.98 -1.46
N PHE A 21 -1.42 -13.17 -0.77
CA PHE A 21 -2.21 -14.40 -0.92
C PHE A 21 -3.31 -14.28 -1.97
N ALA A 22 -4.20 -13.30 -1.85
CA ALA A 22 -5.32 -13.15 -2.77
C ALA A 22 -4.82 -12.69 -4.16
N GLY A 23 -3.91 -11.71 -4.20
CA GLY A 23 -3.40 -11.25 -5.48
C GLY A 23 -2.45 -12.24 -6.17
N GLN A 24 -1.85 -13.20 -5.46
CA GLN A 24 -1.19 -14.34 -6.10
C GLN A 24 -2.17 -15.18 -6.93
N ILE A 25 -3.39 -15.37 -6.43
CA ILE A 25 -4.44 -16.15 -7.09
C ILE A 25 -5.04 -15.34 -8.26
N ASP A 26 -5.40 -14.08 -8.02
CA ASP A 26 -6.18 -13.28 -8.97
C ASP A 26 -5.32 -12.54 -10.01
N THR A 27 -4.04 -12.28 -9.71
CA THR A 27 -3.16 -11.48 -10.59
C THR A 27 -1.96 -12.29 -11.05
N VAL A 28 -1.16 -12.85 -10.13
CA VAL A 28 0.13 -13.47 -10.47
C VAL A 28 -0.03 -14.74 -11.30
N ARG A 29 -0.81 -15.70 -10.81
CA ARG A 29 -1.05 -16.96 -11.52
C ARG A 29 -1.61 -16.73 -12.93
N PRO A 30 -2.63 -15.87 -13.14
CA PRO A 30 -3.15 -15.55 -14.47
C PRO A 30 -2.13 -14.95 -15.44
N PHE A 31 -1.29 -13.99 -15.01
CA PHE A 31 -0.34 -13.41 -15.96
C PHE A 31 0.82 -14.38 -16.27
N LEU A 32 1.22 -15.22 -15.32
CA LEU A 32 2.25 -16.25 -15.56
C LEU A 32 1.76 -17.33 -16.53
N SER A 33 0.47 -17.67 -16.50
CA SER A 33 -0.14 -18.64 -17.43
C SER A 33 -0.54 -18.03 -18.78
N SER A 34 -0.41 -16.72 -18.96
CA SER A 34 -0.73 -16.03 -20.22
C SER A 34 0.29 -16.31 -21.33
N ASN A 35 -0.01 -15.88 -22.56
CA ASN A 35 0.89 -15.99 -23.72
C ASN A 35 1.99 -14.90 -23.79
N LEU A 36 2.25 -14.18 -22.69
CA LEU A 36 3.35 -13.21 -22.62
C LEU A 36 4.71 -13.91 -22.80
N ALA A 37 5.65 -13.22 -23.44
CA ALA A 37 7.04 -13.65 -23.50
C ALA A 37 7.68 -13.73 -22.11
N ASP A 38 8.73 -14.54 -21.98
CA ASP A 38 9.35 -14.86 -20.68
C ASP A 38 9.92 -13.62 -19.97
N VAL A 39 10.54 -12.70 -20.71
CA VAL A 39 11.14 -11.49 -20.13
C VAL A 39 10.07 -10.61 -19.47
N PRO A 40 8.98 -10.18 -20.14
CA PRO A 40 7.88 -9.46 -19.48
C PRO A 40 7.29 -10.19 -18.27
N LYS A 41 7.10 -11.52 -18.33
CA LYS A 41 6.60 -12.30 -17.18
C LYS A 41 7.53 -12.20 -15.98
N ALA A 42 8.83 -12.40 -16.20
CA ALA A 42 9.84 -12.31 -15.16
C ALA A 42 9.90 -10.90 -14.55
N THR A 43 9.82 -9.85 -15.38
CA THR A 43 9.78 -8.46 -14.91
C THR A 43 8.55 -8.18 -14.05
N LEU A 44 7.36 -8.59 -14.48
CA LEU A 44 6.13 -8.40 -13.70
C LEU A 44 6.16 -9.16 -12.37
N LEU A 45 6.72 -10.37 -12.36
CA LEU A 45 6.92 -11.14 -11.13
C LEU A 45 7.93 -10.48 -10.18
N ALA A 46 9.00 -9.89 -10.70
CA ALA A 46 9.94 -9.11 -9.90
C ALA A 46 9.26 -7.86 -9.30
N CYS A 47 8.52 -7.10 -10.11
CA CYS A 47 7.76 -5.94 -9.63
C CYS A 47 6.76 -6.32 -8.54
N TRP A 48 6.09 -7.47 -8.67
CA TRP A 48 5.19 -8.01 -7.65
C TRP A 48 5.90 -8.20 -6.30
N HIS A 49 7.06 -8.85 -6.29
CA HIS A 49 7.82 -9.07 -5.05
C HIS A 49 8.39 -7.78 -4.47
N MET A 50 8.83 -6.83 -5.31
CA MET A 50 9.27 -5.51 -4.83
C MET A 50 8.14 -4.78 -4.09
N VAL A 51 6.91 -4.79 -4.63
CA VAL A 51 5.74 -4.22 -3.96
C VAL A 51 5.43 -4.95 -2.66
N SER A 52 5.47 -6.29 -2.65
CA SER A 52 5.26 -7.10 -1.44
C SER A 52 6.22 -6.70 -0.31
N ILE A 53 7.51 -6.50 -0.63
CA ILE A 53 8.53 -6.06 0.34
C ILE A 53 8.19 -4.67 0.88
N VAL A 54 7.88 -3.71 0.00
CA VAL A 54 7.55 -2.33 0.42
C VAL A 54 6.32 -2.30 1.33
N LEU A 55 5.27 -3.06 1.01
CA LEU A 55 4.06 -3.15 1.83
C LEU A 55 4.36 -3.74 3.21
N LEU A 56 5.11 -4.84 3.27
CA LEU A 56 5.47 -5.50 4.53
C LEU A 56 6.30 -4.58 5.44
N PHE A 57 7.36 -3.98 4.91
CA PHE A 57 8.23 -3.10 5.69
C PHE A 57 7.52 -1.82 6.13
N SER A 58 6.65 -1.25 5.28
CA SER A 58 5.81 -0.12 5.66
C SER A 58 4.88 -0.50 6.82
N ALA A 59 4.25 -1.68 6.77
CA ALA A 59 3.40 -2.17 7.85
C ALA A 59 4.16 -2.32 9.17
N VAL A 60 5.37 -2.88 9.14
CA VAL A 60 6.23 -3.01 10.33
C VAL A 60 6.59 -1.64 10.90
N ILE A 61 7.08 -0.72 10.06
CA ILE A 61 7.48 0.63 10.49
C ILE A 61 6.30 1.38 11.10
N LEU A 62 5.16 1.44 10.40
CA LEU A 62 3.95 2.12 10.88
C LEU A 62 3.45 1.50 12.20
N SER A 63 3.47 0.18 12.32
CA SER A 63 3.04 -0.50 13.56
C SER A 63 3.95 -0.16 14.74
N LEU A 64 5.27 -0.21 14.54
CA LEU A 64 6.24 0.10 15.60
C LEU A 64 6.19 1.57 16.00
N VAL A 65 6.22 2.49 15.03
CA VAL A 65 6.17 3.94 15.31
C VAL A 65 4.84 4.32 15.95
N GLY A 66 3.72 3.75 15.47
CA GLY A 66 2.40 3.96 16.06
C GLY A 66 2.31 3.45 17.49
N TRP A 67 2.80 2.25 17.76
CA TRP A 67 2.78 1.64 19.10
C TRP A 67 3.57 2.46 20.11
N TYR A 68 4.84 2.74 19.80
CA TYR A 68 5.77 3.45 20.70
C TYR A 68 5.61 4.98 20.67
N ALA A 69 4.84 5.54 19.74
CA ALA A 69 4.67 6.98 19.55
C ALA A 69 6.01 7.75 19.41
N THR A 70 6.93 7.20 18.63
CA THR A 70 8.29 7.73 18.45
C THR A 70 8.32 8.89 17.45
N ALA A 71 8.09 10.11 17.95
CA ALA A 71 7.98 11.34 17.14
C ALA A 71 9.17 11.60 16.20
N GLN A 72 10.38 11.16 16.56
CA GLN A 72 11.58 11.28 15.72
C GLN A 72 11.46 10.61 14.33
N TYR A 73 10.48 9.71 14.15
CA TYR A 73 10.25 9.01 12.88
C TYR A 73 9.00 9.50 12.11
N TYR A 74 8.38 10.61 12.53
CA TYR A 74 7.15 11.08 11.87
C TYR A 74 7.36 11.58 10.44
N GLU A 75 8.54 12.09 10.10
CA GLU A 75 8.89 12.38 8.69
C GLU A 75 8.91 11.11 7.83
N THR A 76 9.45 10.00 8.37
CA THR A 76 9.40 8.69 7.70
C THR A 76 7.96 8.20 7.54
N VAL A 77 7.12 8.37 8.56
CA VAL A 77 5.69 8.03 8.49
C VAL A 77 4.96 8.88 7.44
N PHE A 78 5.24 10.18 7.39
CA PHE A 78 4.68 11.08 6.39
C PHE A 78 5.07 10.64 4.98
N PHE A 79 6.35 10.33 4.75
CA PHE A 79 6.85 9.81 3.48
C PHE A 79 6.14 8.51 3.07
N ILE A 80 6.01 7.55 4.00
CA ILE A 80 5.25 6.30 3.75
C ILE A 80 3.79 6.63 3.41
N GLY A 81 3.17 7.56 4.15
CA GLY A 81 1.81 7.99 3.89
C GLY A 81 1.61 8.55 2.48
N VAL A 82 2.52 9.42 2.02
CA VAL A 82 2.53 9.97 0.66
C VAL A 82 2.70 8.85 -0.37
N LEU A 83 3.61 7.89 -0.16
CA LEU A 83 3.77 6.74 -1.06
C LEU A 83 2.47 5.95 -1.22
N TYR A 84 1.74 5.68 -0.14
CA TYR A 84 0.46 4.96 -0.20
C TYR A 84 -0.62 5.72 -0.96
N VAL A 85 -0.69 7.06 -0.80
CA VAL A 85 -1.59 7.91 -1.59
C VAL A 85 -1.22 7.86 -3.07
N LEU A 86 0.07 7.90 -3.40
CA LEU A 86 0.54 7.79 -4.79
C LEU A 86 0.23 6.41 -5.38
N PHE A 87 0.43 5.32 -4.64
CA PHE A 87 0.04 3.98 -5.09
C PHE A 87 -1.47 3.88 -5.33
N ALA A 88 -2.30 4.39 -4.42
CA ALA A 88 -3.75 4.43 -4.62
C ALA A 88 -4.13 5.20 -5.89
N SER A 89 -3.45 6.32 -6.13
CA SER A 89 -3.64 7.15 -7.33
C SER A 89 -3.27 6.38 -8.60
N VAL A 90 -2.15 5.65 -8.62
CA VAL A 90 -1.77 4.79 -9.76
C VAL A 90 -2.87 3.78 -10.08
N PHE A 91 -3.41 3.08 -9.07
CA PHE A 91 -4.52 2.14 -9.28
C PHE A 91 -5.80 2.81 -9.78
N ALA A 92 -6.12 4.01 -9.27
CA ALA A 92 -7.27 4.77 -9.74
C ALA A 92 -7.12 5.21 -11.20
N PHE A 93 -5.95 5.73 -11.60
CA PHE A 93 -5.69 6.17 -12.97
C PHE A 93 -5.64 5.01 -13.96
N VAL A 94 -4.88 3.95 -13.64
CA VAL A 94 -4.79 2.75 -14.49
C VAL A 94 -6.15 2.06 -14.59
N GLY A 95 -6.86 1.91 -13.47
CA GLY A 95 -8.22 1.38 -13.48
C GLY A 95 -9.18 2.23 -14.29
N GLY A 96 -9.11 3.55 -14.17
CA GLY A 96 -9.92 4.49 -14.95
C GLY A 96 -9.67 4.34 -16.45
N TYR A 97 -8.41 4.21 -16.84
CA TYR A 97 -8.00 4.02 -18.23
C TYR A 97 -8.54 2.72 -18.82
N PHE A 98 -8.38 1.58 -18.14
CA PHE A 98 -8.80 0.27 -18.66
C PHE A 98 -10.29 -0.05 -18.46
N PHE A 99 -10.91 0.44 -17.39
CA PHE A 99 -12.25 0.00 -16.95
C PHE A 99 -13.27 1.13 -16.81
N LYS A 100 -12.90 2.39 -17.08
CA LYS A 100 -13.78 3.57 -17.02
C LYS A 100 -14.52 3.65 -15.67
N SER A 101 -15.84 3.77 -15.68
CA SER A 101 -16.66 3.85 -14.46
C SER A 101 -16.62 2.58 -13.59
N LYS A 102 -16.17 1.44 -14.13
CA LYS A 102 -16.02 0.18 -13.38
C LYS A 102 -14.64 0.02 -12.73
N ALA A 103 -13.76 1.02 -12.87
CA ALA A 103 -12.41 1.03 -12.30
C ALA A 103 -12.41 0.71 -10.81
N LEU A 104 -13.27 1.39 -10.06
CA LEU A 104 -13.34 1.29 -8.60
C LEU A 104 -13.77 -0.10 -8.11
N LEU A 105 -14.40 -0.90 -8.98
CA LEU A 105 -14.85 -2.26 -8.69
C LEU A 105 -13.87 -3.33 -9.22
N LYS A 106 -13.23 -3.10 -10.36
CA LYS A 106 -12.34 -4.08 -11.01
C LYS A 106 -10.90 -4.05 -10.48
N LEU A 107 -10.45 -2.89 -10.00
CA LEU A 107 -9.16 -2.73 -9.32
C LEU A 107 -9.40 -2.08 -7.95
N PRO A 108 -9.93 -2.82 -6.97
CA PRO A 108 -10.31 -2.26 -5.68
C PRO A 108 -9.12 -1.91 -4.77
N GLN A 109 -7.87 -2.07 -5.21
CA GLN A 109 -6.68 -1.86 -4.37
C GLN A 109 -6.63 -0.45 -3.73
N TRP A 110 -7.17 0.56 -4.40
CA TRP A 110 -7.26 1.93 -3.88
C TRP A 110 -8.03 2.02 -2.53
N CYS A 111 -9.00 1.13 -2.29
CA CYS A 111 -9.85 1.19 -1.11
C CYS A 111 -9.11 0.86 0.19
N LEU A 112 -8.00 0.13 0.10
CA LEU A 112 -7.13 -0.17 1.25
C LEU A 112 -5.92 0.76 1.29
N LEU A 113 -5.33 1.07 0.13
CA LEU A 113 -4.12 1.90 0.05
C LEU A 113 -4.36 3.35 0.47
N LEU A 114 -5.46 3.96 0.03
CA LEU A 114 -5.75 5.36 0.33
C LEU A 114 -5.98 5.60 1.83
N PRO A 115 -6.80 4.80 2.55
CA PRO A 115 -6.95 4.98 3.99
C PRO A 115 -5.64 4.85 4.78
N ILE A 116 -4.76 3.91 4.40
CA ILE A 116 -3.43 3.79 5.05
C ILE A 116 -2.65 5.09 4.91
N GLY A 117 -2.59 5.62 3.68
CA GLY A 117 -1.88 6.87 3.39
C GLY A 117 -2.43 8.06 4.19
N VAL A 118 -3.75 8.22 4.20
CA VAL A 118 -4.43 9.30 4.94
C VAL A 118 -4.19 9.17 6.45
N LEU A 119 -4.34 7.97 7.03
CA LEU A 119 -4.10 7.74 8.45
C LEU A 119 -2.64 8.05 8.85
N ALA A 120 -1.67 7.65 8.03
CA ALA A 120 -0.25 7.91 8.27
C ALA A 120 0.07 9.42 8.19
N ILE A 121 -0.46 10.14 7.19
CA ILE A 121 -0.28 11.59 7.04
C ILE A 121 -0.91 12.34 8.22
N CYS A 122 -2.18 12.07 8.53
CA CYS A 122 -2.87 12.72 9.65
C CYS A 122 -2.17 12.40 10.99
N GLY A 123 -1.75 11.15 11.18
CA GLY A 123 -1.05 10.72 12.39
C GLY A 123 0.30 11.39 12.58
N SER A 124 1.11 11.54 11.52
CA SER A 124 2.41 12.23 11.57
C SER A 124 2.28 13.73 11.79
N GLN A 125 1.26 14.38 11.22
CA GLN A 125 1.03 15.82 11.38
C GLN A 125 0.36 16.20 12.71
N SER A 126 -0.43 15.31 13.31
CA SER A 126 -1.12 15.58 14.58
C SER A 126 -0.19 15.96 15.73
N ALA A 127 1.09 15.57 15.66
CA ALA A 127 2.08 15.91 16.68
C ALA A 127 2.82 17.24 16.45
N LEU A 128 2.74 17.82 15.25
CA LEU A 128 3.28 19.15 14.96
C LEU A 128 2.44 20.27 15.61
N PHE A 129 1.20 19.99 16.00
CA PHE A 129 0.28 20.94 16.64
C PHE A 129 0.18 20.81 18.17
N THR A 130 1.01 19.95 18.78
CA THR A 130 1.07 19.73 20.24
C THR A 130 2.33 20.29 20.89
N VAL A 131 3.10 21.12 20.18
CA VAL A 131 4.25 21.88 20.70
C VAL A 131 3.87 23.33 20.92
#